data_AF-Q4BVF4-F1
#
_entry.id   AF-Q4BVF4-F1
#
_cell.length_a   1.000
_cell.length_b   1.000
_cell.length_c   1.000
_cell.angle_alpha   90.00
_cell.angle_beta   90.00
_cell.angle_gamma   90.00
#
_symmetry.space_group_name_H-M   'P 1'
#
loop_
_entity.id
_entity.type
_entity.pdbx_description
1 polymer ?
#
loop_
_entity_poly.entity_id
_entity_poly.type
_entity_poly.pdbx_seq_one_letter_code
_entity_poly.pdbx_strand_id
1 'polypeptide(L)'
;IDEKAEWIFIVDQLNTHKSESLVKLVAESCEITIDLGRKGKEGILQSMDSRADFLSDESHRIRFVYIPKHTSWLNQIECWFSILVRRLLKRITVRSTEELSEKTLNFIDYFNQHFAKPFVWKFKGFKDNK
;
A
#
# COMPACT_ATOMS: atom_id res chain seq x y z
N ILE A 1 -13.54 8.06 3.68
CA ILE A 1 -12.60 8.33 2.57
C ILE A 1 -13.28 9.40 1.74
N ASP A 2 -12.60 10.48 1.38
CA ASP A 2 -13.17 11.50 0.50
C ASP A 2 -13.57 10.84 -0.83
N GLU A 3 -14.86 10.86 -1.13
CA GLU A 3 -15.48 10.23 -2.30
C GLU A 3 -15.00 10.85 -3.62
N LYS A 4 -14.50 12.08 -3.58
CA LYS A 4 -14.03 12.81 -4.77
C LYS A 4 -12.52 12.88 -4.88
N ALA A 5 -11.79 12.57 -3.82
CA ALA A 5 -10.34 12.58 -3.85
C ALA A 5 -9.79 11.46 -4.75
N GLU A 6 -8.72 11.78 -5.49
CA GLU A 6 -7.90 10.81 -6.20
C GLU A 6 -6.91 10.16 -5.23
N TRP A 7 -6.75 8.84 -5.33
CA TRP A 7 -5.88 8.06 -4.46
C TRP A 7 -4.90 7.24 -5.29
N ILE A 8 -3.61 7.45 -5.03
CA ILE A 8 -2.52 6.68 -5.62
C ILE A 8 -1.84 5.88 -4.51
N PHE A 9 -2.05 4.57 -4.51
CA PHE A 9 -1.42 3.66 -3.57
C PHE A 9 -0.11 3.12 -4.14
N ILE A 10 1.00 3.38 -3.47
CA ILE A 10 2.30 2.77 -3.81
C ILE A 10 2.43 1.48 -3.00
N VAL A 11 2.47 0.34 -3.66
CA VAL A 11 2.41 -0.98 -3.03
C VAL A 11 3.49 -1.91 -3.57
N ASP A 12 3.82 -2.94 -2.81
CA ASP A 12 4.65 -4.04 -3.28
C ASP A 12 3.85 -5.02 -4.17
N GLN A 13 4.52 -6.07 -4.61
CA GLN A 13 4.00 -7.05 -5.56
C GLN A 13 3.28 -8.24 -4.89
N LEU A 14 2.92 -8.14 -3.60
CA LEU A 14 2.23 -9.22 -2.88
C LEU A 14 0.86 -9.53 -3.49
N ASN A 15 0.48 -10.82 -3.48
CA ASN A 15 -0.79 -11.29 -4.04
C ASN A 15 -2.03 -10.60 -3.41
N THR A 16 -1.93 -10.17 -2.15
CA THR A 16 -3.00 -9.43 -1.46
C THR A 16 -3.34 -8.13 -2.18
N HIS A 17 -2.33 -7.43 -2.71
CA HIS A 17 -2.50 -6.21 -3.51
C HIS A 17 -2.96 -6.48 -4.94
N LYS A 18 -3.17 -7.74 -5.32
CA LYS A 18 -3.72 -8.18 -6.61
C LYS A 18 -4.95 -9.06 -6.41
N SER A 19 -5.61 -8.93 -5.26
CA SER A 19 -6.74 -9.78 -4.88
C SER A 19 -8.01 -9.40 -5.65
N GLU A 20 -8.89 -10.38 -5.86
CA GLU A 20 -10.21 -10.15 -6.44
C GLU A 20 -11.05 -9.18 -5.59
N SER A 21 -10.98 -9.30 -4.27
CA SER A 21 -11.70 -8.41 -3.35
C SER A 21 -11.26 -6.96 -3.52
N LEU A 22 -9.98 -6.71 -3.77
CA LEU A 22 -9.48 -5.36 -4.00
C LEU A 22 -9.97 -4.79 -5.33
N VAL A 23 -9.97 -5.61 -6.40
CA VAL A 23 -10.55 -5.21 -7.70
C VAL A 23 -12.03 -4.82 -7.54
N LYS A 24 -12.82 -5.65 -6.85
CA LYS A 24 -14.24 -5.37 -6.60
C LYS A 24 -14.44 -4.09 -5.80
N LEU A 25 -13.63 -3.88 -4.76
CA LEU A 25 -13.68 -2.66 -3.95
C LEU A 25 -13.36 -1.40 -4.78
N VAL A 26 -12.34 -1.46 -5.64
CA VAL A 26 -11.98 -0.33 -6.52
C VAL A 26 -13.07 -0.07 -7.55
N ALA A 27 -13.61 -1.13 -8.15
CA ALA A 27 -14.70 -1.01 -9.12
C ALA A 27 -15.94 -0.35 -8.49
N GLU A 28 -16.36 -0.81 -7.30
CA GLU A 28 -17.46 -0.22 -6.55
C GLU A 28 -17.17 1.24 -6.17
N SER A 29 -15.99 1.53 -5.62
CA SER A 29 -15.60 2.88 -5.17
C SER A 29 -15.44 3.88 -6.32
N CYS A 30 -15.16 3.40 -7.53
CA CYS A 30 -15.03 4.22 -8.74
C CYS A 30 -16.27 4.15 -9.64
N GLU A 31 -17.36 3.51 -9.18
CA GLU A 31 -18.61 3.35 -9.94
C GLU A 31 -18.42 2.68 -11.32
N ILE A 32 -17.44 1.78 -11.42
CA ILE A 32 -17.13 1.05 -12.66
C ILE A 32 -18.08 -0.14 -12.78
N THR A 33 -19.00 -0.07 -13.75
CA THR A 33 -20.07 -1.07 -13.92
C THR A 33 -19.78 -2.15 -14.96
N ILE A 34 -18.52 -2.29 -15.40
CA ILE A 34 -18.14 -3.30 -16.40
C ILE A 34 -18.20 -4.71 -15.79
N ASP A 35 -18.39 -5.72 -16.64
CA ASP A 35 -18.26 -7.11 -16.21
C ASP A 35 -16.79 -7.43 -15.89
N LEU A 36 -16.50 -7.69 -14.61
CA LEU A 36 -15.17 -8.05 -14.13
C LEU A 36 -14.78 -9.51 -14.49
N GLY A 37 -15.74 -10.32 -14.91
CA GLY A 37 -15.57 -11.74 -15.20
C GLY A 37 -15.54 -12.61 -13.94
N ARG A 38 -14.89 -13.77 -14.05
CA ARG A 38 -14.87 -14.80 -12.99
C ARG A 38 -13.44 -15.22 -12.66
N LYS A 39 -13.13 -15.21 -11.37
CA LYS A 39 -11.80 -15.49 -10.87
C LYS A 39 -11.22 -16.80 -11.38
N GLY A 40 -10.01 -16.73 -11.91
CA GLY A 40 -9.29 -17.89 -12.43
C GLY A 40 -9.79 -18.41 -13.77
N LYS A 41 -10.77 -17.74 -14.40
CA LYS A 41 -11.45 -18.27 -15.59
C LYS A 41 -11.51 -17.24 -16.73
N GLU A 42 -12.03 -16.05 -16.49
CA GLU A 42 -12.27 -15.06 -17.55
C GLU A 42 -12.29 -13.61 -17.02
N GLY A 43 -12.09 -12.66 -17.93
CA GLY A 43 -12.14 -11.23 -17.66
C GLY A 43 -11.00 -10.72 -16.77
N ILE A 44 -11.21 -9.57 -16.16
CA ILE A 44 -10.24 -8.91 -15.27
C ILE A 44 -9.86 -9.82 -14.10
N LEU A 45 -10.81 -10.61 -13.57
CA LEU A 45 -10.55 -11.49 -12.44
C LEU A 45 -9.76 -12.76 -12.80
N GLN A 46 -9.50 -13.03 -14.09
CA GLN A 46 -8.86 -14.25 -14.56
C GLN A 46 -7.49 -14.52 -13.91
N SER A 47 -6.54 -13.61 -14.01
CA SER A 47 -5.16 -13.79 -13.53
C SER A 47 -4.78 -12.71 -12.53
N MET A 48 -3.62 -12.84 -11.86
CA MET A 48 -3.12 -11.75 -11.01
C MET A 48 -2.63 -10.55 -11.83
N ASP A 49 -2.16 -10.81 -13.06
CA ASP A 49 -1.66 -9.77 -13.94
C ASP A 49 -2.82 -8.94 -14.47
N SER A 50 -3.91 -9.56 -14.93
CA SER A 50 -5.11 -8.84 -15.37
C SER A 50 -5.75 -8.00 -14.25
N ARG A 51 -5.67 -8.50 -13.01
CA ARG A 51 -6.12 -7.74 -11.82
C ARG A 51 -5.19 -6.58 -11.50
N ALA A 52 -3.87 -6.77 -11.61
CA ALA A 52 -2.91 -5.71 -11.41
C ALA A 52 -3.06 -4.62 -12.47
N ASP A 53 -3.25 -4.98 -13.73
CA ASP A 53 -3.47 -4.05 -14.83
C ASP A 53 -4.70 -3.18 -14.57
N PHE A 54 -5.83 -3.79 -14.19
CA PHE A 54 -7.03 -3.05 -13.78
C PHE A 54 -6.77 -2.12 -12.58
N LEU A 55 -6.07 -2.60 -11.56
CA LEU A 55 -5.78 -1.78 -10.37
C LEU A 55 -4.80 -0.64 -10.67
N SER A 56 -3.99 -0.74 -11.72
CA SER A 56 -3.02 0.27 -12.14
C SER A 56 -3.54 1.24 -13.20
N ASP A 57 -4.77 1.05 -13.70
CA ASP A 57 -5.37 1.91 -14.71
C ASP A 57 -5.42 3.38 -14.24
N GLU A 58 -4.84 4.28 -15.04
CA GLU A 58 -4.73 5.70 -14.71
C GLU A 58 -6.06 6.45 -14.86
N SER A 59 -7.06 5.86 -15.52
CA SER A 59 -8.41 6.41 -15.59
C SER A 59 -9.21 6.22 -14.30
N HIS A 60 -8.78 5.33 -13.41
CA HIS A 60 -9.43 5.10 -12.14
C HIS A 60 -9.05 6.18 -11.12
N ARG A 61 -10.05 6.69 -10.40
CA ARG A 61 -9.84 7.61 -9.27
C ARG A 61 -8.99 6.97 -8.16
N ILE A 62 -9.11 5.66 -7.97
CA ILE A 62 -8.28 4.89 -7.05
C ILE A 62 -7.39 3.95 -7.87
N ARG A 63 -6.08 4.16 -7.80
CA ARG A 63 -5.11 3.35 -8.56
C ARG A 63 -3.90 2.93 -7.75
N PHE A 64 -3.25 1.87 -8.20
CA PHE A 64 -2.11 1.23 -7.55
C PHE A 64 -0.87 1.31 -8.43
N VAL A 65 0.23 1.77 -7.85
CA VAL A 65 1.56 1.76 -8.46
C VAL A 65 2.36 0.66 -7.78
N TYR A 66 2.60 -0.43 -8.51
CA TYR A 66 3.38 -1.56 -8.03
C TYR A 66 4.88 -1.27 -8.18
N ILE A 67 5.60 -1.20 -7.06
CA ILE A 67 7.07 -1.03 -7.09
C ILE A 67 7.76 -2.30 -7.64
N PRO A 68 8.98 -2.19 -8.20
CA PRO A 68 9.72 -3.35 -8.68
C PRO A 68 9.94 -4.39 -7.57
N LYS A 69 10.05 -5.66 -7.96
CA LYS A 69 10.39 -6.73 -7.01
C LYS A 69 11.74 -6.42 -6.34
N HIS A 70 11.89 -6.86 -5.08
CA HIS A 70 13.10 -6.65 -4.28
C HIS A 70 13.46 -5.18 -4.01
N THR A 71 12.48 -4.27 -4.06
CA THR A 71 12.66 -2.85 -3.70
C THR A 71 11.89 -2.45 -2.44
N SER A 72 11.95 -3.27 -1.38
CA SER A 72 11.29 -2.95 -0.10
C SER A 72 11.69 -1.59 0.48
N TRP A 73 12.89 -1.11 0.16
CA TRP A 73 13.36 0.23 0.53
C TRP A 73 12.55 1.37 -0.10
N LEU A 74 11.83 1.15 -1.21
CA LEU A 74 10.89 2.12 -1.80
C LEU A 74 9.50 2.08 -1.15
N ASN A 75 9.18 1.01 -0.42
CA ASN A 75 7.88 0.87 0.22
C ASN A 75 7.82 1.76 1.49
N GLN A 76 6.92 2.74 1.48
CA GLN A 76 6.81 3.71 2.58
C GLN A 76 6.41 3.05 3.90
N ILE A 77 5.61 1.99 3.87
CA ILE A 77 5.21 1.29 5.10
C ILE A 77 6.40 0.61 5.77
N GLU A 78 7.33 0.07 4.99
CA GLU A 78 8.56 -0.56 5.51
C GLU A 78 9.50 0.48 6.16
N CYS A 79 9.57 1.67 5.56
CA CYS A 79 10.26 2.80 6.15
C CYS A 79 9.61 3.24 7.48
N TRP A 80 8.28 3.25 7.54
CA TRP A 80 7.53 3.55 8.76
C TRP A 80 7.74 2.49 9.84
N PHE A 81 7.69 1.19 9.51
CA PHE A 81 8.00 0.10 10.44
C PHE A 81 9.42 0.21 11.00
N SER A 82 10.39 0.60 10.16
CA SER A 82 11.76 0.88 10.61
C SER A 82 11.84 2.04 11.60
N ILE A 83 10.91 3.00 11.57
CA ILE A 83 10.79 4.06 12.56
C ILE A 83 10.14 3.53 13.84
N LEU A 84 9.02 2.81 13.73
CA LEU A 84 8.33 2.18 14.86
C LEU A 84 9.28 1.31 15.67
N VAL A 85 10.02 0.42 15.00
CA VAL A 85 10.99 -0.47 15.64
C VAL A 85 12.05 0.33 16.39
N ARG A 86 12.65 1.34 15.77
CA ARG A 86 13.74 2.12 16.38
C ARG A 86 13.29 3.01 17.53
N ARG A 87 12.09 3.61 17.43
CA ARG A 87 11.62 4.62 18.38
C ARG A 87 10.79 4.04 19.52
N LEU A 88 10.07 2.95 19.28
CA LEU A 88 9.23 2.29 20.26
C LEU A 88 9.78 0.91 20.61
N LEU A 89 9.71 -0.04 19.67
CA LEU A 89 9.80 -1.47 20.00
C LEU A 89 11.17 -1.90 20.55
N LYS A 90 12.28 -1.32 20.07
CA LYS A 90 13.63 -1.68 20.53
C LYS A 90 13.90 -1.38 22.01
N ARG A 91 13.11 -0.52 22.64
CA ARG A 91 13.34 -0.05 24.02
C ARG A 91 12.11 -0.23 24.93
N ILE A 92 11.08 -0.90 24.42
CA ILE A 92 9.82 -1.08 25.13
C ILE A 92 9.94 -2.28 26.07
N THR A 93 9.41 -2.12 27.28
CA THR A 93 9.12 -3.23 28.19
C THR A 93 7.65 -3.16 28.51
N VAL A 94 6.94 -4.27 28.34
CA VAL A 94 5.49 -4.39 28.55
C VAL A 94 5.20 -5.66 29.34
N ARG A 95 4.09 -5.65 30.06
CA ARG A 95 3.65 -6.76 30.91
C ARG A 95 2.64 -7.68 30.22
N SER A 96 2.06 -7.24 29.10
CA SER A 96 1.11 -8.02 28.32
C SER A 96 1.05 -7.60 26.85
N THR A 97 0.34 -8.40 26.04
CA THR A 97 0.04 -8.12 24.64
C THR A 97 -0.88 -6.92 24.46
N GLU A 98 -1.78 -6.69 25.42
CA GLU A 98 -2.72 -5.57 25.42
C GLU A 98 -1.95 -4.26 25.64
N GLU A 99 -1.01 -4.23 26.57
CA GLU A 99 -0.15 -3.06 26.79
C GLU A 99 0.73 -2.76 25.56
N LEU A 100 1.22 -3.80 24.86
CA LEU A 100 1.95 -3.62 23.60
C LEU A 100 1.06 -2.99 22.52
N SER A 101 -0.18 -3.48 22.40
CA SER A 101 -1.16 -2.98 21.43
C SER A 101 -1.47 -1.51 21.70
N GLU A 102 -1.79 -1.16 22.94
CA GLU A 102 -2.11 0.20 23.36
C GLU A 102 -0.94 1.16 23.07
N LYS A 103 0.29 0.79 23.47
CA LYS A 103 1.47 1.63 23.19
C LYS A 103 1.75 1.78 21.69
N THR A 104 1.46 0.75 20.89
CA THR A 104 1.62 0.81 19.43
C THR A 104 0.58 1.75 18.80
N LEU A 105 -0.68 1.68 19.22
CA LEU A 105 -1.75 2.57 18.76
C LEU A 105 -1.46 4.03 19.16
N ASN A 106 -1.09 4.26 20.41
CA ASN A 106 -0.69 5.60 20.88
C ASN A 106 0.50 6.17 20.09
N PHE A 107 1.46 5.32 19.71
CA PHE A 107 2.57 5.72 18.86
C PHE A 107 2.09 6.09 17.44
N ILE A 108 1.16 5.31 16.86
CA ILE A 108 0.57 5.60 15.54
C ILE A 108 -0.12 6.97 15.57
N ASP A 109 -0.97 7.23 16.57
CA ASP A 109 -1.70 8.49 16.69
C ASP A 109 -0.75 9.68 16.83
N TYR A 110 0.22 9.57 17.74
CA TYR A 110 1.23 10.61 17.94
C TYR A 110 2.10 10.83 16.69
N PHE A 111 2.48 9.76 16.00
CA PHE A 111 3.24 9.85 14.75
C PHE A 111 2.42 10.56 13.67
N ASN A 112 1.15 10.19 13.50
CA ASN A 112 0.26 10.78 12.50
C ASN A 112 0.04 12.27 12.75
N GLN A 113 -0.12 12.67 14.01
CA GLN A 113 -0.35 14.08 14.37
C GLN A 113 0.89 14.96 14.18
N HIS A 114 2.10 14.45 14.44
CA HIS A 114 3.30 15.29 14.56
C HIS A 114 4.40 15.02 13.54
N PHE A 115 4.47 13.81 12.99
CA PHE A 115 5.60 13.35 12.18
C PHE A 115 5.21 12.84 10.79
N ALA A 116 3.92 12.70 10.47
CA ALA A 116 3.44 12.36 9.14
C ALA A 116 3.87 13.43 8.14
N LYS A 117 4.94 13.13 7.39
CA LYS A 117 5.49 13.96 6.34
C LYS A 117 5.87 13.04 5.17
N PRO A 118 5.75 13.51 3.91
CA PRO A 118 6.19 12.73 2.76
C PRO A 118 7.65 12.28 2.90
N PHE A 119 7.93 11.02 2.58
CA PHE A 119 9.30 10.51 2.53
C PHE A 119 10.05 11.15 1.35
N VAL A 120 11.20 11.77 1.63
CA VAL A 120 12.05 12.37 0.59
C VAL A 120 13.07 11.35 0.12
N TRP A 121 12.81 10.74 -1.03
CA TRP A 121 13.74 9.82 -1.69
C TRP A 121 14.91 10.60 -2.29
N LYS A 122 16.14 10.30 -1.83
CA LYS A 122 17.37 10.95 -2.33
C LYS A 122 18.06 10.17 -3.46
N PHE A 123 17.51 9.01 -3.86
CA PHE A 123 18.09 8.19 -4.91
C PHE A 123 17.93 8.89 -6.26
N LYS A 124 19.04 9.13 -6.96
CA LYS A 124 19.08 9.86 -8.24
C LYS A 124 19.17 8.93 -9.47
N GLY A 125 18.89 7.64 -9.30
CA GLY A 125 19.11 6.64 -10.33
C GLY A 125 20.55 6.13 -10.38
N PHE A 126 20.75 5.06 -11.13
CA PHE A 126 22.09 4.67 -11.56
C PHE A 126 22.53 5.63 -12.66
N LYS A 127 23.79 6.07 -12.64
CA LYS A 127 24.32 6.81 -13.78
C LYS A 127 24.34 5.87 -14.98
N ASP A 128 23.81 6.34 -16.11
CA ASP A 128 23.96 5.61 -17.37
C ASP A 128 25.46 5.46 -17.65
N ASN A 129 25.94 4.22 -17.68
CA ASN A 129 27.24 3.90 -18.25
C ASN A 129 27.06 3.92 -19.77
N LYS A 130 27.13 5.12 -20.38
CA LYS A 130 27.41 5.27 -21.80
C LYS A 130 28.89 5.01 -22.07
#